data_AF-A0A1Q3BPL6-F1
#
_entry.id   AF-A0A1Q3BPL6-F1
#
_cell.length_a   1.000
_cell.length_b   1.000
_cell.length_c   1.000
_cell.angle_alpha   90.00
_cell.angle_beta   90.00
_cell.angle_gamma   90.00
#
_symmetry.space_group_name_H-M   'P 1'
#
loop_
_entity.id
_entity.type
_entity.pdbx_description
1 polymer ?
#
loop_
_entity_poly.entity_id
_entity_poly.type
_entity_poly.pdbx_seq_one_letter_code
_entity_poly.pdbx_strand_id
1 'polypeptide(L)'
;LRDLGYRGCRYSWSNGRSSVEQIRCRLDICVANADWMLWFPRASISHETNGISDHCPVLLALHANSKAKKKVTRFETKWVKDKKCGDIISTVWL
;
A
#
# COMPACT_ATOMS: atom_id res chain seq x y z
N LEU A 1 5.30 17.67 -11.84
CA LEU A 1 4.72 16.73 -10.85
C LEU A 1 4.99 17.28 -9.45
N ARG A 2 4.06 17.15 -8.51
CA ARG A 2 4.20 17.59 -7.11
C ARG A 2 4.06 16.39 -6.17
N ASP A 3 4.88 16.33 -5.13
CA ASP A 3 4.73 15.34 -4.04
C ASP A 3 3.38 15.56 -3.34
N LEU A 4 2.61 14.49 -3.20
CA LEU A 4 1.31 14.49 -2.54
C LEU A 4 1.43 14.49 -1.00
N GLY A 5 2.64 14.36 -0.47
CA GLY A 5 2.89 14.16 0.95
C GLY A 5 2.48 12.75 1.38
N TYR A 6 2.50 12.52 2.70
CA TYR A 6 2.08 11.25 3.30
C TYR A 6 1.72 11.44 4.79
N ARG A 7 1.06 10.43 5.35
CA ARG A 7 0.79 10.26 6.78
C ARG A 7 1.43 8.97 7.28
N GLY A 8 1.69 8.88 8.58
CA GLY A 8 2.30 7.69 9.19
C GLY A 8 3.84 7.75 9.21
N CYS A 9 4.49 6.61 9.02
CA CYS A 9 5.95 6.49 9.16
C CYS A 9 6.67 7.44 8.19
N ARG A 10 7.72 8.14 8.66
CA ARG A 10 8.56 9.01 7.81
C ARG A 10 9.34 8.25 6.74
N TYR A 11 9.59 6.97 6.97
CA TYR A 11 10.45 6.14 6.17
C TYR A 11 9.64 5.06 5.48
N SER A 12 9.93 4.82 4.21
CA SER A 12 9.33 3.73 3.44
C SER A 12 10.24 2.52 3.34
N TRP A 13 11.49 2.64 3.77
CA TRP A 13 12.50 1.59 3.71
C TRP A 13 13.44 1.62 4.93
N SER A 14 13.94 0.45 5.33
CA SER A 14 14.97 0.26 6.34
C SER A 14 15.98 -0.79 5.88
N ASN A 15 17.27 -0.60 6.18
CA ASN A 15 18.29 -1.62 5.91
C ASN A 15 18.20 -2.87 6.81
N GLY A 16 17.19 -2.95 7.68
CA GLY A 16 16.95 -4.09 8.58
C GLY A 16 17.91 -4.22 9.76
N ARG A 17 18.86 -3.29 9.93
CA ARG A 17 19.83 -3.28 11.04
C ARG A 17 19.30 -2.51 12.24
N SER A 18 19.90 -2.74 13.41
CA SER A 18 19.52 -2.10 14.68
C SER A 18 20.55 -1.07 15.17
N SER A 19 20.15 -0.21 16.10
CA SER A 19 21.03 0.75 16.78
C SER A 19 21.75 1.70 15.79
N VAL A 20 23.03 1.95 15.99
CA VAL A 20 23.88 2.87 15.20
C VAL A 20 24.02 2.48 13.73
N GLU A 21 23.79 1.20 13.38
CA GLU A 21 23.88 0.73 12.00
C GLU A 21 22.55 0.85 11.22
N GLN A 22 21.47 1.26 11.91
CA GLN A 22 20.15 1.38 11.29
C GLN A 22 20.09 2.59 10.36
N ILE A 23 19.81 2.32 9.09
CA ILE A 23 19.56 3.34 8.07
C ILE A 23 18.10 3.21 7.64
N ARG A 24 17.38 4.34 7.63
CA ARG A 24 16.00 4.41 7.15
C ARG A 24 15.85 5.54 6.14
N CYS A 25 15.19 5.26 5.03
CA CYS A 25 15.01 6.19 3.92
C CYS A 25 13.54 6.25 3.49
N ARG A 26 13.15 7.36 2.84
CA ARG A 26 11.89 7.45 2.09
C ARG A 26 12.23 7.29 0.61
N LEU A 27 12.10 6.08 0.10
CA LEU A 27 12.37 5.75 -1.30
C LEU A 27 11.10 5.78 -2.15
N ASP A 28 9.95 5.56 -1.52
CA ASP A 28 8.66 5.47 -2.17
C ASP A 28 7.94 6.82 -2.04
N ILE A 29 7.75 7.51 -3.17
CA ILE A 29 7.15 8.85 -3.24
C ILE A 29 6.00 8.83 -4.24
N CYS A 30 4.84 9.31 -3.81
CA CYS A 30 3.69 9.52 -4.69
C CYS A 30 3.66 10.97 -5.17
N VAL A 31 3.71 11.15 -6.50
CA VAL A 31 3.65 12.46 -7.13
C VAL A 31 2.49 12.54 -8.11
N ALA A 32 1.91 13.73 -8.29
CA ALA A 32 0.82 13.95 -9.23
C ALA A 32 0.96 15.26 -10.02
N ASN A 33 0.26 15.38 -11.14
CA ASN A 33 0.14 16.62 -11.90
C ASN A 33 -1.07 17.45 -11.39
N ALA A 34 -1.24 18.66 -11.93
CA ALA A 34 -2.31 19.57 -11.52
C ALA A 34 -3.71 18.98 -11.80
N ASP A 35 -3.90 18.38 -12.97
CA ASP A 35 -5.19 17.81 -13.37
C ASP A 35 -5.63 16.67 -12.44
N TRP A 36 -4.70 15.78 -12.07
CA TRP A 36 -4.98 14.70 -11.14
C TRP A 36 -5.33 15.20 -9.74
N MET A 37 -4.60 16.21 -9.24
CA MET A 37 -4.93 16.84 -7.95
C MET A 37 -6.31 17.51 -7.97
N LEU A 38 -6.74 18.03 -9.12
CA LEU A 38 -8.08 18.60 -9.30
C LEU A 38 -9.16 17.51 -9.30
N TRP A 39 -8.89 16.35 -9.90
CA TRP A 39 -9.84 15.22 -9.91
C TRP A 39 -9.95 14.53 -8.56
N PHE A 40 -8.86 14.48 -7.79
CA PHE A 40 -8.79 13.82 -6.48
C PHE A 40 -8.32 14.78 -5.38
N PRO A 41 -9.08 15.85 -5.09
CA PRO A 41 -8.65 16.90 -4.14
C PRO A 41 -8.55 16.39 -2.70
N ARG A 42 -9.17 15.25 -2.41
CA ARG A 42 -9.14 14.57 -1.10
C ARG A 42 -8.22 13.36 -1.09
N ALA A 43 -7.42 13.12 -2.13
CA ALA A 43 -6.47 12.00 -2.09
C ALA A 43 -5.55 12.12 -0.87
N SER A 44 -5.23 10.98 -0.26
CA SER A 44 -4.29 10.92 0.85
C SER A 44 -3.39 9.72 0.69
N ILE A 45 -2.13 9.89 1.09
CA ILE A 45 -1.13 8.84 1.12
C ILE A 45 -0.83 8.47 2.57
N SER A 46 -0.76 7.18 2.89
CA SER A 46 -0.24 6.69 4.16
C SER A 46 0.84 5.63 3.97
N HIS A 47 1.81 5.60 4.89
CA HIS A 47 2.79 4.53 5.02
C HIS A 47 2.30 3.55 6.07
N GLU A 48 1.91 2.35 5.64
CA GLU A 48 1.40 1.29 6.51
C GLU A 48 2.55 0.45 7.05
N THR A 49 2.47 0.04 8.32
CA THR A 49 3.50 -0.83 8.90
C THR A 49 3.34 -2.26 8.39
N ASN A 50 4.39 -2.78 7.75
CA ASN A 50 4.53 -4.20 7.45
C ASN A 50 5.76 -4.74 8.17
N GLY A 51 5.61 -5.82 8.95
CA GLY A 51 6.69 -6.37 9.77
C GLY A 51 7.61 -7.36 9.05
N ILE A 52 7.35 -7.65 7.77
CA ILE A 52 8.00 -8.76 7.05
C ILE A 52 8.91 -8.26 5.92
N SER A 53 8.72 -7.03 5.44
CA SER A 53 9.50 -6.43 4.34
C SER A 53 10.43 -5.34 4.88
N ASP A 54 11.56 -5.14 4.19
CA ASP A 54 12.43 -3.97 4.38
C ASP A 54 11.78 -2.68 3.89
N HIS A 55 10.73 -2.79 3.07
CA HIS A 55 9.82 -1.71 2.69
C HIS A 55 8.49 -1.71 3.45
N CYS A 56 7.96 -0.52 3.72
CA CYS A 56 6.59 -0.34 4.21
C CYS A 56 5.64 -0.01 3.06
N PRO A 57 4.45 -0.64 2.96
CA PRO A 57 3.49 -0.34 1.90
C PRO A 57 3.05 1.13 1.89
N VAL A 58 2.97 1.72 0.69
CA VAL A 58 2.39 3.03 0.46
C VAL A 58 0.94 2.87 0.00
N LEU A 59 0.00 3.39 0.78
CA LEU A 59 -1.42 3.34 0.48
C LEU A 59 -1.91 4.69 -0.05
N LEU A 60 -2.37 4.70 -1.31
CA LEU A 60 -3.13 5.81 -1.88
C LEU A 60 -4.62 5.60 -1.66
N ALA A 61 -5.22 6.44 -0.82
CA ALA A 61 -6.66 6.47 -0.60
C ALA A 61 -7.30 7.60 -1.42
N LEU A 62 -8.12 7.20 -2.39
CA LEU A 62 -8.99 8.10 -3.14
C LEU A 62 -10.33 8.19 -2.40
N HIS A 63 -10.53 9.26 -1.64
CA HIS A 63 -11.79 9.51 -0.95
C HIS A 63 -12.81 10.01 -1.96
N ALA A 64 -13.55 9.09 -2.59
CA ALA A 64 -14.70 9.43 -3.42
C ALA A 64 -15.80 10.07 -2.56
N ASN A 65 -16.55 11.01 -3.11
CA ASN A 65 -17.72 11.59 -2.44
C ASN A 65 -18.90 10.60 -2.30
N SER A 66 -18.76 9.34 -2.73
CA SER A 66 -19.82 8.33 -2.69
C SER A 66 -19.43 7.08 -1.88
N LYS A 67 -20.31 6.70 -0.95
CA LYS A 67 -20.23 5.51 -0.09
C LYS A 67 -20.45 4.20 -0.88
N ALA A 68 -19.72 3.96 -1.96
CA ALA A 68 -19.66 2.63 -2.53
C ALA A 68 -18.80 1.77 -1.58
N LYS A 69 -19.41 0.81 -0.86
CA LYS A 69 -18.67 -0.21 -0.13
C LYS A 69 -17.79 -0.95 -1.15
N LYS A 70 -16.51 -0.61 -1.23
CA LYS A 70 -15.54 -1.37 -2.03
C LYS A 70 -15.51 -2.79 -1.47
N LYS A 71 -15.96 -3.76 -2.25
CA LYS A 71 -15.73 -5.18 -1.97
C LYS A 71 -14.22 -5.38 -2.02
N VAL A 72 -13.60 -5.50 -0.85
CA VAL A 72 -12.16 -5.76 -0.77
C VAL A 72 -11.96 -7.26 -1.01
N THR A 73 -11.41 -7.61 -2.16
CA THR A 73 -10.86 -8.95 -2.39
C THR A 73 -9.47 -8.98 -1.78
N ARG A 74 -9.30 -9.70 -0.68
CA ARG A 74 -7.98 -9.97 -0.08
C ARG A 74 -7.61 -11.40 -0.40
N PHE A 75 -6.33 -11.65 -0.65
CA PHE A 75 -5.74 -12.98 -0.69
C PHE A 75 -4.72 -13.09 0.44
N GLU A 76 -4.87 -14.08 1.31
CA GLU A 76 -3.93 -14.31 2.39
C GLU A 76 -3.04 -15.51 2.09
N THR A 77 -1.73 -15.39 2.37
CA THR A 77 -0.73 -16.44 2.11
C THR A 77 -1.05 -17.76 2.80
N LYS A 78 -1.82 -17.73 3.90
CA LYS A 78 -2.29 -18.94 4.60
C LYS A 78 -3.18 -19.82 3.73
N TRP A 79 -3.91 -19.24 2.76
CA TRP A 79 -4.81 -19.99 1.88
C TRP A 79 -4.05 -20.84 0.88
N VAL A 80 -2.84 -20.46 0.48
CA VAL A 80 -1.97 -21.28 -0.40
C VAL A 80 -1.69 -22.66 0.20
N LYS A 81 -1.73 -22.78 1.53
CA LYS A 81 -1.51 -24.06 2.24
C LYS A 81 -2.75 -24.96 2.27
N ASP A 82 -3.93 -24.44 1.95
CA ASP A 82 -5.14 -25.24 1.82
C ASP A 82 -5.10 -25.98 0.49
N LYS A 83 -5.25 -27.32 0.53
CA LYS A 83 -5.27 -28.18 -0.64
C LYS A 83 -6.35 -27.78 -1.65
N LYS A 84 -7.45 -27.18 -1.18
CA LYS A 84 -8.56 -26.72 -2.02
C LYS A 84 -8.31 -25.37 -2.68
N CYS A 85 -7.28 -24.63 -2.28
CA CYS A 85 -7.05 -23.27 -2.78
C CYS A 85 -6.79 -23.28 -4.29
N GLY A 86 -5.99 -24.22 -4.78
CA GLY A 86 -5.72 -24.38 -6.22
C GLY A 86 -7.01 -24.64 -7.02
N ASP A 87 -7.83 -25.58 -6.55
CA ASP A 87 -9.10 -25.95 -7.20
C ASP A 87 -10.11 -24.79 -7.20
N ILE A 88 -10.19 -24.03 -6.10
CA ILE A 88 -11.08 -22.87 -6.00
C ILE A 88 -10.63 -21.76 -6.95
N ILE A 89 -9.32 -21.48 -7.02
CA ILE A 89 -8.78 -20.46 -7.93
C ILE A 89 -9.06 -20.86 -9.39
N SER A 90 -8.80 -22.11 -9.77
CA SER A 90 -9.03 -22.57 -11.15
C SER A 90 -10.51 -22.56 -11.55
N THR A 91 -11.42 -22.77 -10.59
CA THR A 91 -12.86 -22.84 -10.86
C THR A 91 -13.54 -21.46 -10.84
N VAL A 92 -13.08 -20.54 -9.99
CA VAL A 92 -13.80 -19.27 -9.72
C VAL A 92 -13.14 -18.07 -10.39
N TRP A 93 -11.83 -18.12 -10.69
CA TRP A 93 -11.07 -16.96 -11.19
C TRP A 93 -10.69 -17.04 -12.67
N LEU A 94 -10.87 -18.19 -13.33
CA LEU A 94 -10.86 -18.34 -14.79
C LEU A 94 -12.28 -18.21 -15.34
#